data_AF-A0A562C117-F1
#
_entry.id   AF-A0A562C117-F1
#
_cell.length_a   1.000
_cell.length_b   1.000
_cell.length_c   1.000
_cell.angle_alpha   90.00
_cell.angle_beta   90.00
_cell.angle_gamma   90.00
#
_symmetry.space_group_name_H-M   'P 1'
#
loop_
_entity.id
_entity.type
_entity.pdbx_description
1 polymer ?
#
loop_
_entity_poly.entity_id
_entity_poly.type
_entity_poly.pdbx_seq_one_letter_code
_entity_poly.pdbx_strand_id
1 'polypeptide(L)'
;MAVILLGARVRPGFPFALLAVAGATVLNVVVRDAGDGDPGGGLATIGHLPSGLPAPHLPAVPWAHLDSLLLAAVAVAALGALESLLSASVADAMTVGERHEPDRELLGQGLANVASPLFGGLPATAAIARTAVNVRAGATSRLAALVHALVLLAVVLVGARWVAEIPMAALAGVLVATAVQMVRVSSLSALVRSTRGDAATLVVTAVATVALDLVAAVLVGLVAAGFFALRQTARTARLEEISLDDAADRGGPGDRSDHLEEERRLLDEQVVAYRIDGPLFFAAAHDFLLELAEVSRVRVVVLRMSHVTTIDATGAHVLADVIGRLERRGVTVLLSGVRPQHRAVLEQLGVLDGLAHERHLFATTPEAIAHARDHAARTAHG
;
A
#
# COMPACT_ATOMS: atom_id res chain seq x y z
N MET A 1 -23.47 5.66 24.69
CA MET A 1 -22.37 6.40 24.03
C MET A 1 -21.60 7.31 24.99
N ALA A 2 -22.20 8.36 25.57
CA ALA A 2 -21.49 9.34 26.40
C ALA A 2 -20.70 8.72 27.57
N VAL A 3 -21.31 7.78 28.31
CA VAL A 3 -20.65 7.02 29.38
C VAL A 3 -19.39 6.30 28.89
N ILE A 4 -19.42 5.73 27.68
CA ILE A 4 -18.30 4.98 27.09
C ILE A 4 -17.18 5.95 26.71
N LEU A 5 -17.50 7.04 26.00
CA LEU A 5 -16.51 8.00 25.52
C LEU A 5 -15.86 8.81 26.65
N LEU A 6 -16.65 9.28 27.62
CA LEU A 6 -16.16 10.01 28.78
C LEU A 6 -15.41 9.08 29.73
N GLY A 7 -15.98 7.90 29.99
CA GLY A 7 -15.35 6.89 30.84
C GLY A 7 -13.99 6.46 30.31
N ALA A 8 -13.87 6.18 29.01
CA ALA A 8 -12.61 5.80 28.37
C ALA A 8 -11.52 6.87 28.51
N ARG A 9 -11.89 8.17 28.59
CA ARG A 9 -10.92 9.24 28.88
C ARG A 9 -10.43 9.25 30.33
N VAL A 10 -11.29 8.89 31.28
CA VAL A 10 -10.96 8.93 32.72
C VAL A 10 -10.23 7.66 33.17
N ARG A 11 -10.69 6.48 32.74
CA ARG A 11 -10.08 5.17 33.07
C ARG A 11 -10.06 4.24 31.84
N PRO A 12 -9.06 4.33 30.96
CA PRO A 12 -9.01 3.58 29.70
C PRO A 12 -8.96 2.05 29.82
N GLY A 13 -8.76 1.49 31.02
CA GLY A 13 -8.79 0.04 31.27
C GLY A 13 -10.10 -0.51 31.83
N PHE A 14 -11.08 0.35 32.13
CA PHE A 14 -12.32 -0.06 32.79
C PHE A 14 -13.44 -0.34 31.76
N PRO A 15 -14.23 -1.42 31.90
CA PRO A 15 -15.19 -1.87 30.89
C PRO A 15 -16.49 -1.03 30.87
N PHE A 16 -16.39 0.25 30.52
CA PHE A 16 -17.53 1.18 30.48
C PHE A 16 -18.63 0.77 29.51
N ALA A 17 -18.31 0.05 28.44
CA ALA A 17 -19.32 -0.50 27.53
C ALA A 17 -20.23 -1.50 28.24
N LEU A 18 -19.67 -2.38 29.09
CA LEU A 18 -20.44 -3.35 29.86
C LEU A 18 -21.37 -2.67 30.86
N LEU A 19 -20.87 -1.67 31.59
CA LEU A 19 -21.70 -0.88 32.51
C LEU A 19 -22.80 -0.11 31.79
N ALA A 20 -22.50 0.51 30.64
CA ALA A 20 -23.48 1.26 29.88
C ALA A 20 -24.61 0.35 29.37
N VAL A 21 -24.26 -0.85 28.89
CA VAL A 21 -25.24 -1.85 28.46
C VAL A 21 -26.06 -2.35 29.66
N ALA A 22 -25.41 -2.77 30.74
CA ALA A 22 -26.10 -3.26 31.94
C ALA A 22 -27.04 -2.21 32.53
N GLY A 23 -26.59 -0.96 32.68
CA GLY A 23 -27.40 0.14 33.17
C GLY A 23 -28.58 0.47 32.25
N ALA A 24 -28.37 0.45 30.93
CA ALA A 24 -29.45 0.65 29.97
C ALA A 24 -30.48 -0.49 30.01
N THR A 25 -30.03 -1.74 30.16
CA THR A 25 -30.91 -2.91 30.31
C THR A 25 -31.74 -2.81 31.59
N VAL A 26 -31.12 -2.51 32.73
CA VAL A 26 -31.83 -2.33 34.00
C VAL A 26 -32.84 -1.19 33.91
N LEU A 27 -32.44 -0.05 33.36
CA LEU A 27 -33.34 1.08 33.17
C LEU A 27 -34.53 0.71 32.27
N ASN A 28 -34.28 0.00 31.16
CA ASN A 28 -35.33 -0.46 30.26
C ASN A 28 -36.34 -1.37 30.96
N VAL A 29 -35.85 -2.33 31.76
CA VAL A 29 -36.70 -3.24 32.54
C VAL A 29 -37.52 -2.47 33.57
N VAL A 30 -36.90 -1.55 34.32
CA VAL A 30 -37.60 -0.73 35.33
C VAL A 30 -38.66 0.15 34.70
N VAL A 31 -38.38 0.81 33.57
CA VAL A 31 -39.36 1.65 32.86
C VAL A 31 -40.50 0.80 32.30
N ARG A 32 -40.19 -0.37 31.73
CA ARG A 32 -41.19 -1.32 31.22
C ARG A 32 -42.12 -1.84 32.33
N ASP A 33 -41.56 -2.14 33.50
CA ASP A 33 -42.33 -2.66 34.65
C ASP A 33 -43.08 -1.54 35.41
N ALA A 34 -42.66 -0.27 35.30
CA ALA A 34 -43.31 0.89 35.92
C ALA A 34 -44.43 1.51 35.05
N GLY A 35 -44.44 1.27 33.74
CA GLY A 35 -45.58 1.60 32.88
C GLY A 35 -46.67 0.55 33.04
N ASP A 36 -47.89 0.94 33.40
CA ASP A 36 -49.07 0.11 33.67
C ASP A 36 -49.48 -0.82 32.48
N GLY A 37 -48.69 -1.86 32.21
CA GLY A 37 -49.02 -2.91 31.26
C GLY A 37 -49.10 -2.50 29.78
N ASP A 38 -48.68 -1.28 29.41
CA ASP A 38 -48.63 -0.86 28.01
C ASP A 38 -47.49 -1.61 27.27
N PRO A 39 -47.79 -2.48 26.29
CA PRO A 39 -46.79 -3.25 25.56
C PRO A 39 -45.76 -2.39 24.82
N GLY A 40 -46.01 -1.08 24.66
CA GLY A 40 -45.13 -0.11 24.01
C GLY A 40 -44.18 0.66 24.93
N GLY A 41 -44.22 0.48 26.26
CA GLY A 41 -43.45 1.32 27.19
C GLY A 41 -41.93 1.07 27.19
N GLY A 42 -41.48 -0.10 26.72
CA GLY A 42 -40.06 -0.48 26.67
C GLY A 42 -39.40 -0.21 25.31
N LEU A 43 -38.08 -0.06 25.30
CA LEU A 43 -37.29 -0.02 24.08
C LEU A 43 -37.26 -1.39 23.41
N ALA A 44 -37.16 -1.40 22.07
CA ALA A 44 -36.93 -2.63 21.31
C ALA A 44 -35.64 -3.33 21.77
N THR A 45 -35.73 -4.62 22.08
CA THR A 45 -34.62 -5.43 22.59
C THR A 45 -34.12 -6.42 21.54
N ILE A 46 -33.01 -7.12 21.83
CA ILE A 46 -32.47 -8.17 20.96
C ILE A 46 -33.52 -9.26 20.68
N GLY A 47 -34.35 -9.58 21.67
CA GLY A 47 -35.35 -10.64 21.57
C GLY A 47 -34.76 -12.02 21.81
N HIS A 48 -35.48 -13.05 21.37
CA HIS A 48 -35.16 -14.44 21.71
C HIS A 48 -33.82 -14.89 21.11
N LEU A 49 -32.91 -15.36 21.96
CA LEU A 49 -31.67 -16.01 21.56
C LEU A 49 -31.79 -17.53 21.67
N PRO A 50 -31.14 -18.30 20.78
CA PRO A 50 -31.07 -19.75 20.89
C PRO A 50 -30.49 -20.17 22.24
N SER A 51 -31.15 -21.11 22.92
CA SER A 51 -30.74 -21.60 24.25
C SER A 51 -29.81 -22.82 24.18
N GLY A 52 -29.37 -23.23 23.00
CA GLY A 52 -28.56 -24.43 22.78
C GLY A 52 -27.44 -24.22 21.77
N LEU A 53 -26.54 -25.20 21.70
CA LEU A 53 -25.45 -25.20 20.73
C LEU A 53 -25.99 -25.55 19.33
N PRO A 54 -25.60 -24.82 18.28
CA PRO A 54 -25.95 -25.19 16.92
C PRO A 54 -25.30 -26.52 16.56
N ALA A 55 -26.08 -27.45 16.02
CA ALA A 55 -25.55 -28.69 15.46
C ALA A 55 -24.78 -28.38 14.15
N PRO A 56 -23.69 -29.10 13.86
CA PRO A 56 -22.96 -28.92 12.61
C PRO A 56 -23.88 -29.29 11.45
N HIS A 57 -23.98 -28.40 10.46
CA HIS A 57 -24.74 -28.62 9.23
C HIS A 57 -23.98 -28.06 8.04
N LEU A 58 -24.19 -28.65 6.86
CA LEU A 58 -23.62 -28.09 5.63
C LEU A 58 -24.48 -26.91 5.18
N PRO A 59 -23.89 -25.71 4.99
CA PRO A 59 -24.63 -24.55 4.51
C PRO A 59 -25.09 -24.78 3.06
N ALA A 60 -26.34 -24.40 2.77
CA ALA A 60 -26.85 -24.44 1.41
C ALA A 60 -26.16 -23.36 0.57
N VAL A 61 -25.44 -23.75 -0.48
CA VAL A 61 -24.79 -22.81 -1.40
C VAL A 61 -25.79 -22.39 -2.48
N PRO A 62 -26.17 -21.10 -2.56
CA PRO A 62 -27.04 -20.62 -3.61
C PRO A 62 -26.24 -20.46 -4.90
N TRP A 63 -26.09 -21.54 -5.66
CA TRP A 63 -25.30 -21.59 -6.90
C TRP A 63 -25.65 -20.49 -7.92
N ALA A 64 -26.90 -20.00 -7.89
CA ALA A 64 -27.37 -18.90 -8.74
C ALA A 64 -26.75 -17.52 -8.43
N HIS A 65 -26.14 -17.36 -7.25
CA HIS A 65 -25.49 -16.10 -6.82
C HIS A 65 -23.99 -16.27 -6.58
N LEU A 66 -23.38 -17.30 -7.17
CA LEU A 66 -21.98 -17.63 -6.93
C LEU A 66 -21.05 -16.50 -7.38
N ASP A 67 -21.41 -15.78 -8.44
CA ASP A 67 -20.67 -14.63 -8.97
C ASP A 67 -20.60 -13.46 -7.97
N SER A 68 -21.75 -13.05 -7.42
CA SER A 68 -21.83 -11.96 -6.44
C SER A 68 -21.22 -12.35 -5.10
N LEU A 69 -21.40 -13.62 -4.68
CA LEU A 69 -20.83 -14.14 -3.44
C LEU A 69 -19.33 -14.36 -3.53
N LEU A 70 -18.78 -14.77 -4.67
CA LEU A 70 -17.34 -14.99 -4.83
C LEU A 70 -16.58 -13.68 -4.66
N LEU A 71 -17.05 -12.60 -5.29
CA LEU A 71 -16.41 -11.29 -5.16
C LEU A 71 -16.47 -10.76 -3.72
N ALA A 72 -17.62 -10.87 -3.07
CA ALA A 72 -17.78 -10.51 -1.66
C ALA A 72 -16.90 -11.37 -0.75
N ALA A 73 -16.80 -12.67 -1.00
CA ALA A 73 -15.97 -13.60 -0.24
C ALA A 73 -14.47 -13.25 -0.36
N VAL A 74 -13.99 -12.93 -1.58
CA VAL A 74 -12.61 -12.49 -1.80
C VAL A 74 -12.33 -11.17 -1.06
N ALA A 75 -13.25 -10.20 -1.14
CA ALA A 75 -13.10 -8.92 -0.45
C ALA A 75 -13.06 -9.11 1.09
N VAL A 76 -13.96 -9.92 1.66
CA VAL A 76 -13.98 -10.24 3.09
C VAL A 76 -12.74 -11.03 3.51
N ALA A 77 -12.28 -11.99 2.70
CA ALA A 77 -11.07 -12.76 2.97
C ALA A 77 -9.83 -11.85 2.97
N ALA A 78 -9.69 -10.97 1.98
CA ALA A 78 -8.61 -10.00 1.92
C ALA A 78 -8.63 -9.03 3.10
N LEU A 79 -9.80 -8.48 3.44
CA LEU A 79 -9.97 -7.59 4.60
C LEU A 79 -9.62 -8.30 5.91
N GLY A 80 -10.15 -9.50 6.13
CA GLY A 80 -9.85 -10.30 7.32
C GLY A 80 -8.36 -10.66 7.42
N ALA A 81 -7.73 -11.03 6.30
CA ALA A 81 -6.31 -11.33 6.25
C ALA A 81 -5.45 -10.11 6.63
N LEU A 82 -5.78 -8.94 6.09
CA LEU A 82 -5.13 -7.68 6.47
C LEU A 82 -5.33 -7.38 7.96
N GLU A 83 -6.55 -7.49 8.48
CA GLU A 83 -6.82 -7.28 9.90
C GLU A 83 -6.08 -8.27 10.79
N SER A 84 -5.93 -9.52 10.38
CA SER A 84 -5.20 -10.53 11.15
C SER A 84 -3.71 -10.27 11.19
N LEU A 85 -3.08 -10.00 10.03
CA LEU A 85 -1.66 -9.64 9.97
C LEU A 85 -1.37 -8.32 10.72
N LEU A 86 -2.27 -7.33 10.64
CA LEU A 86 -2.16 -6.10 11.42
C LEU A 86 -2.33 -6.34 12.92
N SER A 87 -3.22 -7.24 13.32
CA SER A 87 -3.39 -7.63 14.73
C SER A 87 -2.19 -8.38 15.27
N ALA A 88 -1.62 -9.30 14.48
CA ALA A 88 -0.44 -10.07 14.81
C ALA A 88 0.80 -9.18 14.94
N SER A 89 1.04 -8.28 13.98
CA SER A 89 2.15 -7.32 14.06
C SER A 89 2.05 -6.36 15.26
N VAL A 90 0.84 -5.95 15.65
CA VAL A 90 0.64 -5.18 16.88
C VAL A 90 0.94 -6.02 18.12
N ALA A 91 0.58 -7.30 18.14
CA ALA A 91 0.91 -8.21 19.24
C ALA A 91 2.43 -8.39 19.36
N ASP A 92 3.10 -8.67 18.24
CA ASP A 92 4.56 -8.82 18.18
C ASP A 92 5.27 -7.57 18.72
N ALA A 93 4.82 -6.38 18.33
CA ALA A 93 5.37 -5.12 18.81
C ALA A 93 5.17 -4.88 20.32
N MET A 94 4.24 -5.61 20.96
CA MET A 94 3.95 -5.52 22.39
C MET A 94 4.63 -6.63 23.21
N THR A 95 5.24 -7.62 22.54
CA THR A 95 5.94 -8.76 23.15
C THR A 95 7.43 -8.71 22.84
N VAL A 96 8.26 -9.34 23.66
CA VAL A 96 9.72 -9.36 23.44
C VAL A 96 10.12 -10.74 22.94
N GLY A 97 10.73 -10.79 21.75
CA GLY A 97 11.32 -12.01 21.19
C GLY A 97 10.34 -12.96 20.47
N GLU A 98 9.05 -12.64 20.46
CA GLU A 98 8.02 -13.39 19.72
C GLU A 98 7.76 -12.74 18.37
N ARG A 99 7.54 -13.57 17.34
CA ARG A 99 7.13 -13.14 16.00
C ARG A 99 6.10 -14.08 15.44
N HIS A 100 5.08 -13.52 14.79
CA HIS A 100 4.14 -14.32 14.04
C HIS A 100 4.75 -14.87 12.74
N GLU A 101 4.23 -16.01 12.30
CA GLU A 101 4.49 -16.58 10.98
C GLU A 101 3.25 -16.26 10.10
N PRO A 102 3.34 -15.35 9.12
CA PRO A 102 2.18 -14.88 8.34
C PRO A 102 1.38 -16.01 7.71
N ASP A 103 2.06 -17.00 7.10
CA ASP A 103 1.39 -18.12 6.43
C ASP A 103 0.59 -18.98 7.40
N ARG A 104 1.08 -19.17 8.62
CA ARG A 104 0.36 -19.93 9.66
C ARG A 104 -0.85 -19.16 10.18
N GLU A 105 -0.75 -17.85 10.28
CA GLU A 105 -1.87 -16.99 10.67
C GLU A 105 -2.98 -17.04 9.61
N LEU A 106 -2.63 -16.88 8.34
CA LEU A 106 -3.57 -16.95 7.22
C LEU A 106 -4.22 -18.33 7.10
N LEU A 107 -3.45 -19.40 7.28
CA LEU A 107 -3.99 -20.77 7.31
C LEU A 107 -4.97 -20.96 8.47
N GLY A 108 -4.62 -20.51 9.67
CA GLY A 108 -5.49 -20.59 10.85
C GLY A 108 -6.80 -19.85 10.66
N GLN A 109 -6.74 -18.63 10.12
CA GLN A 109 -7.91 -17.83 9.78
C GLN A 109 -8.76 -18.49 8.68
N GLY A 110 -8.13 -19.08 7.66
CA GLY A 110 -8.84 -19.82 6.61
C GLY A 110 -9.61 -21.00 7.18
N LEU A 111 -8.96 -21.82 8.01
CA LEU A 111 -9.61 -22.95 8.69
C LEU A 111 -10.76 -22.51 9.60
N ALA A 112 -10.59 -21.42 10.34
CA ALA A 112 -11.67 -20.84 11.16
C ALA A 112 -12.87 -20.41 10.30
N ASN A 113 -12.62 -19.81 9.13
CA ASN A 113 -13.67 -19.37 8.20
C ASN A 113 -14.34 -20.51 7.42
N VAL A 114 -13.69 -21.66 7.28
CA VAL A 114 -14.33 -22.89 6.76
C VAL A 114 -15.18 -23.56 7.85
N ALA A 115 -14.71 -23.56 9.10
CA ALA A 115 -15.40 -24.20 10.22
C ALA A 115 -16.61 -23.39 10.72
N SER A 116 -16.50 -22.06 10.81
CA SER A 116 -17.54 -21.16 11.31
C SER A 116 -18.93 -21.38 10.67
N PRO A 117 -19.08 -21.40 9.34
CA PRO A 117 -20.40 -21.55 8.71
C PRO A 117 -21.05 -22.91 8.96
N LEU A 118 -20.28 -23.96 9.30
CA LEU A 118 -20.84 -25.27 9.67
C LEU A 118 -21.70 -25.19 10.94
N PHE A 119 -21.47 -24.20 11.78
CA PHE A 119 -22.22 -23.94 13.00
C PHE A 119 -23.15 -22.72 12.87
N GLY A 120 -23.40 -22.24 11.64
CA GLY A 120 -24.18 -21.01 11.38
C GLY A 120 -23.44 -19.72 11.75
N GLY A 121 -22.11 -19.78 11.88
CA GLY A 121 -21.29 -18.64 12.24
C GLY A 121 -21.00 -17.70 11.05
N LEU A 122 -20.68 -16.45 11.39
CA LEU A 122 -20.23 -15.43 10.44
C LEU A 122 -18.72 -15.56 10.16
N PRO A 123 -18.20 -14.93 9.10
CA PRO A 123 -16.77 -14.86 8.87
C PRO A 123 -16.01 -14.35 10.11
N ALA A 124 -14.98 -15.09 10.51
CA ALA A 124 -14.12 -14.77 11.64
C ALA A 124 -12.96 -13.88 11.19
N THR A 125 -12.77 -12.78 11.90
CA THR A 125 -11.62 -11.87 11.75
C THR A 125 -10.92 -11.65 13.09
N ALA A 126 -9.63 -11.31 13.02
CA ALA A 126 -8.90 -10.83 14.18
C ALA A 126 -9.39 -9.44 14.60
N ALA A 127 -9.10 -9.05 15.84
CA ALA A 127 -9.46 -7.72 16.31
C ALA A 127 -8.31 -7.12 17.11
N ILE A 128 -7.64 -6.11 16.52
CA ILE A 128 -6.46 -5.43 17.08
C ILE A 128 -6.70 -5.02 18.54
N ALA A 129 -7.86 -4.44 18.83
CA ALA A 129 -8.20 -3.98 20.19
C ALA A 129 -8.26 -5.13 21.20
N ARG A 130 -8.88 -6.26 20.84
CA ARG A 130 -8.97 -7.43 21.74
C ARG A 130 -7.59 -8.05 21.96
N THR A 131 -6.81 -8.21 20.89
CA THR A 131 -5.44 -8.74 20.98
C THR A 131 -4.57 -7.86 21.87
N ALA A 132 -4.59 -6.54 21.68
CA ALA A 132 -3.81 -5.62 22.50
C ALA A 132 -4.22 -5.64 23.98
N VAL A 133 -5.53 -5.71 24.29
CA VAL A 133 -6.00 -5.86 25.68
C VAL A 133 -5.55 -7.19 26.27
N ASN A 134 -5.64 -8.27 25.51
CA ASN A 134 -5.24 -9.61 25.96
C ASN A 134 -3.74 -9.67 26.29
N VAL A 135 -2.88 -9.10 25.42
CA VAL A 135 -1.43 -9.01 25.67
C VAL A 135 -1.12 -8.15 26.90
N ARG A 136 -1.77 -6.98 27.05
CA ARG A 136 -1.59 -6.12 28.25
C ARG A 136 -2.08 -6.77 29.54
N ALA A 137 -3.07 -7.66 29.45
CA ALA A 137 -3.55 -8.46 30.57
C ALA A 137 -2.59 -9.61 30.94
N GLY A 138 -1.46 -9.75 30.22
CA GLY A 138 -0.43 -10.77 30.50
C GLY A 138 -0.71 -12.12 29.85
N ALA A 139 -1.53 -12.19 28.81
CA ALA A 139 -1.73 -13.43 28.08
C ALA A 139 -0.44 -13.86 27.33
N THR A 140 0.05 -15.05 27.64
CA THR A 140 1.29 -15.61 27.07
C THR A 140 1.08 -16.87 26.24
N SER A 141 -0.16 -17.39 26.16
CA SER A 141 -0.45 -18.64 25.45
C SER A 141 -1.79 -18.64 24.74
N ARG A 142 -1.97 -19.59 23.80
CA ARG A 142 -3.23 -19.83 23.08
C ARG A 142 -4.39 -20.20 24.00
N LEU A 143 -4.11 -20.62 25.23
CA LEU A 143 -5.12 -20.95 26.22
C LEU A 143 -5.98 -19.73 26.59
N ALA A 144 -5.43 -18.51 26.51
CA ALA A 144 -6.21 -17.29 26.73
C ALA A 144 -7.38 -17.15 25.73
N ALA A 145 -7.15 -17.48 24.45
CA ALA A 145 -8.19 -17.44 23.42
C ALA A 145 -9.25 -18.54 23.64
N LEU A 146 -8.81 -19.74 24.03
CA LEU A 146 -9.73 -20.85 24.36
C LEU A 146 -10.61 -20.52 25.56
N VAL A 147 -10.01 -19.99 26.63
CA VAL A 147 -10.76 -19.54 27.82
C VAL A 147 -11.73 -18.43 27.46
N HIS A 148 -11.33 -17.45 26.64
CA HIS A 148 -12.22 -16.40 26.17
C HIS A 148 -13.43 -16.96 25.40
N ALA A 149 -13.21 -17.91 24.49
CA ALA A 149 -14.29 -18.56 23.75
C ALA A 149 -15.24 -19.35 24.66
N LEU A 150 -14.71 -20.11 25.62
CA LEU A 150 -15.51 -20.86 26.59
C LEU A 150 -16.32 -19.95 27.53
N VAL A 151 -15.72 -18.86 28.00
CA VAL A 151 -16.42 -17.86 28.83
C VAL A 151 -17.54 -17.21 28.02
N LEU A 152 -17.28 -16.80 26.78
CA LEU A 152 -18.30 -16.23 25.91
C LEU A 152 -19.45 -17.22 25.68
N LEU A 153 -19.13 -18.49 25.42
CA LEU A 153 -20.11 -19.55 25.26
C LEU A 153 -20.96 -19.73 26.52
N ALA A 154 -20.33 -19.80 27.69
CA ALA A 154 -21.04 -19.92 28.97
C ALA A 154 -21.96 -18.72 29.23
N VAL A 155 -21.48 -17.50 28.95
CA VAL A 155 -22.28 -16.27 29.07
C VAL A 155 -23.49 -16.31 28.14
N VAL A 156 -23.36 -16.79 26.91
CA VAL A 156 -24.51 -16.90 25.99
C VAL A 156 -25.49 -17.97 26.46
N LEU A 157 -25.03 -19.17 26.83
CA LEU A 157 -25.92 -20.26 27.23
C LEU A 157 -26.64 -20.01 28.55
N VAL A 158 -25.95 -19.45 29.55
CA VAL A 158 -26.54 -19.15 30.87
C VAL A 158 -27.25 -17.79 30.86
N GLY A 159 -26.68 -16.82 30.16
CA GLY A 159 -27.13 -15.43 30.13
C GLY A 159 -28.14 -15.11 29.02
N ALA A 160 -28.51 -16.06 28.15
CA ALA A 160 -29.42 -15.83 27.01
C ALA A 160 -30.66 -15.02 27.39
N ARG A 161 -31.30 -15.33 28.52
CA ARG A 161 -32.47 -14.60 29.03
C ARG A 161 -32.17 -13.13 29.32
N TRP A 162 -31.02 -12.83 29.93
CA TRP A 162 -30.62 -11.47 30.27
C TRP A 162 -30.15 -10.69 29.04
N VAL A 163 -29.47 -11.38 28.12
CA VAL A 163 -29.01 -10.81 26.86
C VAL A 163 -30.21 -10.43 25.97
N ALA A 164 -31.28 -11.23 25.98
CA ALA A 164 -32.51 -10.95 25.24
C ALA A 164 -33.17 -9.61 25.61
N GLU A 165 -32.98 -9.14 26.85
CA GLU A 165 -33.54 -7.88 27.37
C GLU A 165 -32.70 -6.64 27.00
N ILE A 166 -31.53 -6.82 26.38
CA ILE A 166 -30.65 -5.70 26.04
C ILE A 166 -31.35 -4.81 24.99
N PRO A 167 -31.51 -3.49 25.25
CA PRO A 167 -32.08 -2.57 24.28
C PRO A 167 -31.19 -2.40 23.05
N MET A 168 -31.77 -2.42 21.86
CA MET A 168 -31.06 -2.15 20.61
C MET A 168 -30.43 -0.75 20.61
N ALA A 169 -31.04 0.22 21.29
CA ALA A 169 -30.47 1.56 21.48
C ALA A 169 -29.14 1.54 22.26
N ALA A 170 -28.98 0.63 23.24
CA ALA A 170 -27.74 0.48 23.98
C ALA A 170 -26.62 -0.05 23.08
N LEU A 171 -26.92 -1.07 22.26
CA LEU A 171 -25.99 -1.63 21.28
C LEU A 171 -25.61 -0.61 20.21
N ALA A 172 -26.58 0.15 19.67
CA ALA A 172 -26.29 1.24 18.74
C ALA A 172 -25.34 2.28 19.38
N GLY A 173 -25.57 2.63 20.64
CA GLY A 173 -24.70 3.52 21.39
C GLY A 173 -23.28 2.98 21.64
N VAL A 174 -23.11 1.65 21.73
CA VAL A 174 -21.81 0.98 21.76
C VAL A 174 -21.15 1.04 20.38
N LEU A 175 -21.87 0.70 19.31
CA LEU A 175 -21.35 0.68 17.95
C LEU A 175 -20.86 2.07 17.51
N VAL A 176 -21.63 3.13 17.77
CA VAL A 176 -21.22 4.52 17.49
C VAL A 176 -19.99 4.91 18.32
N ALA A 177 -19.97 4.56 19.61
CA ALA A 177 -18.80 4.85 20.45
C ALA A 177 -17.54 4.13 19.97
N THR A 178 -17.67 2.88 19.52
CA THR A 178 -16.57 2.08 18.97
C THR A 178 -16.10 2.65 17.64
N ALA A 179 -17.01 3.03 16.74
CA ALA A 179 -16.68 3.66 15.47
C ALA A 179 -15.87 4.95 15.67
N VAL A 180 -16.28 5.82 16.60
CA VAL A 180 -15.53 7.04 16.96
C VAL A 180 -14.14 6.72 17.49
N GLN A 181 -13.99 5.66 18.29
CA GLN A 181 -12.68 5.25 18.84
C GLN A 181 -11.75 4.60 17.81
N MET A 182 -12.29 3.99 16.75
CA MET A 182 -11.48 3.45 15.66
C MET A 182 -10.85 4.54 14.78
N VAL A 183 -11.48 5.73 14.69
CA VAL A 183 -10.97 6.85 13.89
C VAL A 183 -9.79 7.53 14.59
N ARG A 184 -8.57 7.27 14.08
CA ARG A 184 -7.34 7.93 14.54
C ARG A 184 -7.06 9.19 13.71
N VAL A 185 -7.45 10.34 14.24
CA VAL A 185 -7.28 11.64 13.57
C VAL A 185 -5.82 11.94 13.21
N SER A 186 -4.86 11.53 14.05
CA SER A 186 -3.43 11.68 13.77
C SER A 186 -2.98 10.88 12.54
N SER A 187 -3.45 9.64 12.40
CA SER A 187 -3.16 8.79 11.24
C SER A 187 -3.80 9.34 9.96
N LEU A 188 -5.06 9.78 10.03
CA LEU A 188 -5.72 10.43 8.89
C LEU A 188 -4.98 11.71 8.47
N SER A 189 -4.60 12.55 9.44
CA SER A 189 -3.84 13.77 9.17
C SER A 189 -2.45 13.49 8.60
N ALA A 190 -1.78 12.43 9.03
CA ALA A 190 -0.51 12.01 8.44
C ALA A 190 -0.68 11.55 7.00
N LEU A 191 -1.71 10.76 6.71
CA LEU A 191 -1.99 10.25 5.37
C LEU A 191 -2.34 11.36 4.38
N VAL A 192 -3.18 12.32 4.80
CA VAL A 192 -3.54 13.50 3.98
C VAL A 192 -2.32 14.40 3.71
N ARG A 193 -1.34 14.45 4.63
CA ARG A 193 -0.12 15.23 4.47
C ARG A 193 1.03 14.47 3.77
N SER A 194 0.88 13.17 3.51
CA SER A 194 1.89 12.31 2.90
C SER A 194 2.08 12.66 1.42
N THR A 195 1.13 12.25 0.58
CA THR A 195 1.13 12.56 -0.86
C THR A 195 -0.27 12.94 -1.31
N ARG A 196 -0.37 13.66 -2.44
CA ARG A 196 -1.67 13.97 -3.06
C ARG A 196 -2.40 12.68 -3.48
N GLY A 197 -1.66 11.63 -3.83
CA GLY A 197 -2.23 10.32 -4.21
C GLY A 197 -2.84 9.59 -3.01
N ASP A 198 -2.14 9.58 -1.88
CA ASP A 198 -2.64 8.97 -0.64
C ASP A 198 -3.89 9.68 -0.13
N ALA A 199 -3.87 11.02 -0.15
CA ALA A 199 -5.01 11.83 0.25
C ALA A 199 -6.24 11.60 -0.66
N ALA A 200 -6.03 11.55 -1.98
CA ALA A 200 -7.09 11.27 -2.94
C ALA A 200 -7.66 9.86 -2.75
N THR A 201 -6.80 8.85 -2.57
CA THR A 201 -7.22 7.47 -2.30
C THR A 201 -8.05 7.39 -1.03
N LEU A 202 -7.66 8.07 0.05
CA LEU A 202 -8.42 8.13 1.29
C LEU A 202 -9.82 8.74 1.09
N VAL A 203 -9.91 9.88 0.41
CA VAL A 203 -11.20 10.56 0.20
C VAL A 203 -12.10 9.73 -0.71
N VAL A 204 -11.58 9.21 -1.81
CA VAL A 204 -12.34 8.38 -2.75
C VAL A 204 -12.85 7.12 -2.07
N THR A 205 -12.02 6.42 -1.30
CA THR A 205 -12.46 5.22 -0.56
C THR A 205 -13.49 5.53 0.51
N ALA A 206 -13.30 6.62 1.28
CA ALA A 206 -14.27 7.03 2.29
C ALA A 206 -15.64 7.37 1.67
N VAL A 207 -15.65 8.15 0.59
CA VAL A 207 -16.89 8.50 -0.12
C VAL A 207 -17.53 7.27 -0.74
N ALA A 208 -16.75 6.41 -1.40
CA ALA A 208 -17.26 5.17 -1.99
C ALA A 208 -17.86 4.24 -0.93
N THR A 209 -17.27 4.15 0.26
CA THR A 209 -17.79 3.31 1.36
C THR A 209 -19.15 3.81 1.89
N VAL A 210 -19.39 5.12 1.85
CA VAL A 210 -20.66 5.71 2.31
C VAL A 210 -21.72 5.69 1.20
N ALA A 211 -21.31 5.89 -0.05
CA ALA A 211 -22.23 6.03 -1.18
C ALA A 211 -22.57 4.69 -1.87
N LEU A 212 -21.70 3.69 -1.77
CA LEU A 212 -21.80 2.39 -2.43
C LEU A 212 -21.75 1.25 -1.40
N ASP A 213 -21.77 0.00 -1.87
CA ASP A 213 -21.50 -1.15 -1.02
C ASP A 213 -20.00 -1.28 -0.69
N LEU A 214 -19.70 -2.03 0.38
CA LEU A 214 -18.35 -2.24 0.89
C LEU A 214 -17.42 -2.86 -0.16
N VAL A 215 -17.94 -3.77 -1.00
CA VAL A 215 -17.14 -4.52 -1.99
C VAL A 215 -16.67 -3.57 -3.09
N ALA A 216 -17.59 -2.78 -3.64
CA ALA A 216 -17.30 -1.75 -4.63
C ALA A 216 -16.31 -0.72 -4.06
N ALA A 217 -16.48 -0.30 -2.81
CA ALA A 217 -15.56 0.64 -2.17
C ALA A 217 -14.12 0.11 -2.06
N VAL A 218 -13.95 -1.17 -1.70
CA VAL A 218 -12.63 -1.83 -1.66
C VAL A 218 -12.00 -1.87 -3.05
N LEU A 219 -12.76 -2.25 -4.08
CA LEU A 219 -12.27 -2.30 -5.47
C LEU A 219 -11.84 -0.93 -5.98
N VAL A 220 -12.69 0.08 -5.80
CA VAL A 220 -12.38 1.46 -6.17
C VAL A 220 -11.12 1.93 -5.45
N GLY A 221 -10.99 1.60 -4.17
CA GLY A 221 -9.80 1.92 -3.38
C GLY A 221 -8.52 1.28 -3.90
N LEU A 222 -8.57 -0.02 -4.21
CA LEU A 222 -7.42 -0.75 -4.73
C LEU A 222 -6.97 -0.20 -6.09
N VAL A 223 -7.92 0.08 -6.99
CA VAL A 223 -7.64 0.66 -8.31
C VAL A 223 -7.06 2.06 -8.16
N ALA A 224 -7.64 2.91 -7.31
CA ALA A 224 -7.13 4.26 -7.05
C ALA A 224 -5.72 4.22 -6.46
N ALA A 225 -5.49 3.40 -5.42
CA ALA A 225 -4.19 3.23 -4.78
C ALA A 225 -3.13 2.76 -5.79
N GLY A 226 -3.45 1.73 -6.58
CA GLY A 226 -2.56 1.21 -7.63
C GLY A 226 -2.24 2.28 -8.67
N PHE A 227 -3.25 2.99 -9.18
CA PHE A 227 -3.06 4.07 -10.15
C PHE A 227 -2.12 5.17 -9.62
N PHE A 228 -2.35 5.64 -8.39
CA PHE A 228 -1.50 6.68 -7.79
C PHE A 228 -0.08 6.17 -7.49
N ALA A 229 0.08 4.92 -7.05
CA ALA A 229 1.38 4.30 -6.82
C ALA A 229 2.19 4.16 -8.13
N LEU A 230 1.54 3.73 -9.23
CA LEU A 230 2.16 3.68 -10.55
C LEU A 230 2.55 5.08 -11.02
N ARG A 231 1.66 6.06 -10.89
CA ARG A 231 1.92 7.45 -11.29
C ARG A 231 3.05 8.09 -10.49
N GLN A 232 3.16 7.78 -9.19
CA GLN A 232 4.26 8.27 -8.36
C GLN A 232 5.59 7.65 -8.79
N THR A 233 5.61 6.34 -9.01
CA THR A 233 6.79 5.63 -9.55
C THR A 233 7.21 6.21 -10.90
N ALA A 234 6.24 6.57 -11.76
CA ALA A 234 6.45 7.20 -13.06
C ALA A 234 7.13 8.55 -13.01
N ARG A 235 6.82 9.36 -12.00
CA ARG A 235 7.34 10.72 -11.86
C ARG A 235 8.70 10.79 -11.18
N THR A 236 9.21 9.66 -10.68
CA THR A 236 10.55 9.57 -10.08
C THR A 236 11.63 9.31 -11.13
N ALA A 237 11.26 8.97 -12.37
CA ALA A 237 12.20 9.03 -13.49
C ALA A 237 12.58 10.51 -13.71
N ARG A 238 13.83 10.86 -13.42
CA ARG A 238 14.36 12.21 -13.61
C ARG A 238 15.59 12.13 -14.51
N LEU A 239 15.69 13.07 -15.44
CA LEU A 239 16.93 13.37 -16.11
C LEU A 239 17.52 14.59 -15.42
N GLU A 240 18.71 14.46 -14.89
CA GLU A 240 19.52 15.63 -14.54
C GLU A 240 20.60 15.74 -15.62
N GLU A 241 20.61 16.87 -16.34
CA GLU A 241 21.79 17.29 -17.09
C GLU A 241 22.88 17.51 -16.03
N ILE A 242 23.86 16.63 -16.01
CA ILE A 242 25.00 16.80 -15.12
C ILE A 242 26.06 17.55 -15.90
N SER A 243 26.57 18.64 -15.32
CA SER A 243 27.88 19.16 -15.67
C SER A 243 28.92 18.03 -15.63
N LEU A 244 29.71 17.91 -16.68
CA LEU A 244 30.63 16.79 -16.94
C LEU A 244 31.73 16.60 -15.88
N ASP A 245 31.83 17.50 -14.90
CA ASP A 245 32.78 17.47 -13.78
C ASP A 245 32.50 16.33 -12.77
N ASP A 246 31.23 15.99 -12.49
CA ASP A 246 30.89 14.87 -11.59
C ASP A 246 31.27 13.50 -12.19
N ALA A 247 31.61 13.45 -13.49
CA ALA A 247 32.04 12.22 -14.16
C ALA A 247 33.56 11.97 -14.07
N ALA A 248 34.36 13.02 -13.83
CA ALA A 248 35.81 12.93 -13.71
C ALA A 248 36.28 12.81 -12.24
N ASP A 249 35.48 13.23 -11.27
CA ASP A 249 35.95 13.35 -9.89
C ASP A 249 35.74 12.09 -9.02
N ARG A 250 36.73 11.19 -9.07
CA ARG A 250 37.20 10.46 -7.89
C ARG A 250 38.68 10.79 -7.65
N GLY A 251 39.00 12.08 -7.69
CA GLY A 251 40.36 12.62 -7.76
C GLY A 251 40.72 13.69 -6.73
N GLY A 252 39.92 13.93 -5.68
CA GLY A 252 40.34 14.72 -4.51
C GLY A 252 40.13 16.24 -4.62
N PRO A 253 40.11 16.97 -3.48
CA PRO A 253 39.59 18.33 -3.44
C PRO A 253 40.60 19.35 -4.00
N GLY A 254 40.37 19.84 -5.21
CA GLY A 254 41.19 20.87 -5.87
C GLY A 254 40.36 21.85 -6.70
N ASP A 255 40.38 23.11 -6.25
CA ASP A 255 40.17 24.39 -6.97
C ASP A 255 39.01 24.56 -7.97
N ARG A 256 37.97 25.32 -7.56
CA ARG A 256 36.77 25.68 -8.35
C ARG A 256 37.02 26.65 -9.51
N SER A 257 38.24 27.15 -9.71
CA SER A 257 38.54 28.17 -10.72
C SER A 257 38.86 27.62 -12.12
N ASP A 258 39.35 26.38 -12.23
CA ASP A 258 39.59 25.69 -13.52
C ASP A 258 38.32 25.11 -14.16
N HIS A 259 37.22 25.03 -13.40
CA HIS A 259 36.01 24.28 -13.76
C HIS A 259 35.16 24.95 -14.86
N LEU A 260 35.12 26.30 -14.89
CA LEU A 260 34.38 27.04 -15.92
C LEU A 260 35.08 27.01 -17.30
N GLU A 261 36.39 26.77 -17.33
CA GLU A 261 37.18 26.74 -18.56
C GLU A 261 37.05 25.40 -19.28
N GLU A 262 36.93 24.29 -18.54
CA GLU A 262 36.70 22.96 -19.11
C GLU A 262 35.27 22.80 -19.65
N GLU A 263 34.27 23.36 -18.96
CA GLU A 263 32.87 23.42 -19.43
C GLU A 263 32.72 24.22 -20.74
N ARG A 264 33.43 25.36 -20.85
CA ARG A 264 33.51 26.14 -22.10
C ARG A 264 34.23 25.39 -23.22
N ARG A 265 35.31 24.66 -22.93
CA ARG A 265 36.03 23.85 -23.94
C ARG A 265 35.19 22.70 -24.49
N LEU A 266 34.31 22.11 -23.68
CA LEU A 266 33.45 20.99 -24.10
C LEU A 266 32.20 21.43 -24.87
N LEU A 267 31.64 22.60 -24.53
CA LEU A 267 30.65 23.28 -25.37
C LEU A 267 31.27 23.73 -26.71
N ASP A 268 32.55 24.11 -26.71
CA ASP A 268 33.33 24.37 -27.93
C ASP A 268 33.59 23.08 -28.74
N GLU A 269 33.66 21.91 -28.10
CA GLU A 269 33.84 20.58 -28.74
C GLU A 269 32.52 19.87 -29.12
N GLN A 270 31.36 20.47 -28.83
CA GLN A 270 30.03 19.97 -29.20
C GLN A 270 29.68 18.58 -28.60
N VAL A 271 30.14 18.27 -27.38
CA VAL A 271 29.86 17.01 -26.66
C VAL A 271 28.97 17.27 -25.43
N VAL A 272 27.89 16.49 -25.25
CA VAL A 272 26.99 16.58 -24.08
C VAL A 272 26.81 15.22 -23.43
N ALA A 273 26.77 15.15 -22.09
CA ALA A 273 26.42 13.93 -21.36
C ALA A 273 25.15 14.10 -20.53
N TYR A 274 24.27 13.10 -20.58
CA TYR A 274 23.04 13.03 -19.81
C TYR A 274 23.06 11.82 -18.87
N ARG A 275 22.61 12.01 -17.63
CA ARG A 275 22.37 10.91 -16.69
C ARG A 275 20.89 10.57 -16.65
N ILE A 276 20.58 9.29 -16.83
CA ILE A 276 19.24 8.75 -16.68
C ILE A 276 19.11 8.17 -15.28
N ASP A 277 18.29 8.81 -14.44
CA ASP A 277 17.98 8.38 -13.08
C ASP A 277 16.57 7.80 -12.99
N GLY A 278 16.47 6.62 -12.36
CA GLY A 278 15.20 5.97 -12.08
C GLY A 278 14.73 4.98 -13.16
N PRO A 279 13.44 4.59 -13.13
CA PRO A 279 12.92 3.53 -13.98
C PRO A 279 12.56 4.04 -15.39
N LEU A 280 12.97 3.31 -16.41
CA LEU A 280 12.77 3.63 -17.83
C LEU A 280 11.55 2.87 -18.37
N PHE A 281 10.40 3.55 -18.41
CA PHE A 281 9.14 3.04 -19.00
C PHE A 281 8.40 4.11 -19.81
N PHE A 282 7.47 3.67 -20.66
CA PHE A 282 6.81 4.41 -21.76
C PHE A 282 6.48 5.89 -21.49
N ALA A 283 5.93 6.22 -20.31
CA ALA A 283 5.50 7.57 -19.97
C ALA A 283 6.65 8.55 -19.67
N ALA A 284 7.80 8.05 -19.19
CA ALA A 284 8.96 8.88 -18.91
C ALA A 284 9.84 9.06 -20.14
N ALA A 285 9.81 8.13 -21.10
CA ALA A 285 10.72 8.12 -22.24
C ALA A 285 10.29 9.03 -23.41
N HIS A 286 8.99 9.25 -23.61
CA HIS A 286 8.47 9.97 -24.78
C HIS A 286 8.72 11.49 -24.71
N ASP A 287 8.40 12.14 -23.59
CA ASP A 287 8.63 13.57 -23.39
C ASP A 287 10.13 13.88 -23.24
N PHE A 288 10.87 12.98 -22.59
CA PHE A 288 12.31 13.04 -22.29
C PHE A 288 13.20 13.14 -23.54
N LEU A 289 12.94 12.32 -24.55
CA LEU A 289 13.86 12.16 -25.68
C LEU A 289 13.57 13.10 -26.86
N LEU A 290 12.40 13.74 -26.85
CA LEU A 290 12.06 14.83 -27.76
C LEU A 290 12.76 16.13 -27.37
N GLU A 291 12.94 16.40 -26.07
CA GLU A 291 13.69 17.57 -25.57
C GLU A 291 15.19 17.50 -25.96
N LEU A 292 15.79 16.30 -25.93
CA LEU A 292 17.16 16.06 -26.43
C LEU A 292 17.33 16.39 -27.92
N ALA A 293 16.27 16.20 -28.71
CA ALA A 293 16.30 16.42 -30.15
C ALA A 293 16.25 17.92 -30.54
N GLU A 294 15.92 18.81 -29.61
CA GLU A 294 15.84 20.25 -29.87
C GLU A 294 17.17 21.00 -29.63
N VAL A 295 18.15 20.38 -28.95
CA VAL A 295 19.46 20.99 -28.68
C VAL A 295 20.29 21.08 -29.97
N SER A 296 20.48 22.31 -30.48
CA SER A 296 20.75 22.55 -31.90
C SER A 296 22.24 22.58 -32.31
N ARG A 297 23.19 22.07 -31.50
CA ARG A 297 24.64 22.15 -31.81
C ARG A 297 25.52 20.99 -31.29
N VAL A 298 24.94 19.82 -30.97
CA VAL A 298 25.68 18.70 -30.36
C VAL A 298 26.06 17.66 -31.43
N ARG A 299 27.32 17.21 -31.43
CA ARG A 299 27.84 16.14 -32.30
C ARG A 299 27.87 14.77 -31.62
N VAL A 300 28.12 14.73 -30.31
CA VAL A 300 28.19 13.49 -29.54
C VAL A 300 27.38 13.60 -28.25
N VAL A 301 26.52 12.60 -28.02
CA VAL A 301 25.70 12.48 -26.81
C VAL A 301 26.14 11.25 -26.02
N VAL A 302 26.50 11.44 -24.75
CA VAL A 302 26.82 10.34 -23.83
C VAL A 302 25.65 10.10 -22.89
N LEU A 303 25.00 8.95 -22.99
CA LEU A 303 23.90 8.52 -22.13
C LEU A 303 24.41 7.61 -21.00
N ARG A 304 24.34 8.08 -19.77
CA ARG A 304 24.76 7.34 -18.57
C ARG A 304 23.58 6.56 -17.98
N MET A 305 23.69 5.23 -18.03
CA MET A 305 22.66 4.27 -17.62
C MET A 305 22.90 3.67 -16.23
N SER A 306 23.94 4.09 -15.50
CA SER A 306 24.36 3.45 -14.24
C SER A 306 23.32 3.54 -13.11
N HIS A 307 22.43 4.53 -13.17
CA HIS A 307 21.39 4.81 -12.17
C HIS A 307 19.99 4.43 -12.64
N VAL A 308 19.88 3.78 -13.80
CA VAL A 308 18.64 3.16 -14.26
C VAL A 308 18.33 1.97 -13.35
N THR A 309 17.15 1.99 -12.74
CA THR A 309 16.74 0.96 -11.77
C THR A 309 16.01 -0.20 -12.44
N THR A 310 15.17 0.09 -13.43
CA THR A 310 14.43 -0.90 -14.24
C THR A 310 14.27 -0.41 -15.67
N ILE A 311 14.19 -1.34 -16.63
CA ILE A 311 13.87 -1.07 -18.04
C ILE A 311 12.81 -2.08 -18.46
N ASP A 312 11.68 -1.59 -18.98
CA ASP A 312 10.66 -2.43 -19.62
C ASP A 312 10.84 -2.45 -21.15
N ALA A 313 10.16 -3.38 -21.82
CA ALA A 313 10.29 -3.55 -23.26
C ALA A 313 9.92 -2.27 -24.04
N THR A 314 8.92 -1.56 -23.54
CA THR A 314 8.45 -0.31 -24.16
C THR A 314 9.47 0.81 -24.00
N GLY A 315 10.05 0.99 -22.81
CA GLY A 315 11.11 1.96 -22.55
C GLY A 315 12.37 1.70 -23.37
N ALA A 316 12.76 0.43 -23.53
CA ALA A 316 13.85 0.03 -24.42
C ALA A 316 13.54 0.37 -25.90
N HIS A 317 12.31 0.14 -26.37
CA HIS A 317 11.92 0.48 -27.74
C HIS A 317 11.95 1.99 -28.00
N VAL A 318 11.48 2.80 -27.05
CA VAL A 318 11.55 4.27 -27.16
C VAL A 318 13.01 4.75 -27.15
N LEU A 319 13.87 4.14 -26.34
CA LEU A 319 15.31 4.44 -26.35
C LEU A 319 15.95 4.12 -27.72
N ALA A 320 15.65 2.96 -28.31
CA ALA A 320 16.13 2.61 -29.65
C ALA A 320 15.69 3.61 -30.71
N ASP A 321 14.40 4.00 -30.71
CA ASP A 321 13.86 4.94 -31.69
C ASP A 321 14.54 6.32 -31.59
N VAL A 322 14.93 6.74 -30.39
CA VAL A 322 15.59 8.04 -30.21
C VAL A 322 17.06 7.98 -30.58
N ILE A 323 17.77 6.92 -30.20
CA ILE A 323 19.15 6.68 -30.67
C ILE A 323 19.16 6.73 -32.21
N GLY A 324 18.24 6.00 -32.85
CA GLY A 324 18.11 6.00 -34.31
C GLY A 324 17.69 7.36 -34.91
N ARG A 325 16.94 8.20 -34.18
CA ARG A 325 16.64 9.59 -34.62
C ARG A 325 17.85 10.52 -34.52
N LEU A 326 18.66 10.40 -33.47
CA LEU A 326 19.87 11.19 -33.27
C LEU A 326 20.96 10.80 -34.28
N GLU A 327 21.21 9.51 -34.48
CA GLU A 327 22.21 9.04 -35.43
C GLU A 327 21.86 9.41 -36.89
N ARG A 328 20.58 9.34 -37.27
CA ARG A 328 20.12 9.82 -38.60
C ARG A 328 20.35 11.32 -38.81
N ARG A 329 20.48 12.11 -37.75
CA ARG A 329 20.81 13.54 -37.80
C ARG A 329 22.32 13.80 -37.76
N GLY A 330 23.14 12.75 -37.72
CA GLY A 330 24.60 12.85 -37.64
C GLY A 330 25.11 13.10 -36.22
N VAL A 331 24.30 12.83 -35.19
CA VAL A 331 24.71 12.92 -33.78
C VAL A 331 25.07 11.52 -33.28
N THR A 332 26.33 11.31 -32.90
CA THR A 332 26.81 10.02 -32.40
C THR A 332 26.34 9.81 -30.96
N VAL A 333 25.70 8.68 -30.66
CA VAL A 333 25.24 8.35 -29.31
C VAL A 333 26.14 7.28 -28.68
N LEU A 334 26.60 7.53 -27.46
CA LEU A 334 27.41 6.59 -26.67
C LEU A 334 26.65 6.20 -25.40
N LEU A 335 26.58 4.91 -25.08
CA LEU A 335 25.99 4.40 -23.84
C LEU A 335 27.09 4.08 -22.82
N SER A 336 26.92 4.49 -21.56
CA SER A 336 27.85 4.14 -20.48
C SER A 336 27.14 3.55 -19.26
N GLY A 337 27.78 2.57 -18.60
CA GLY A 337 27.34 2.07 -17.29
C GLY A 337 26.06 1.21 -17.33
N VAL A 338 25.80 0.51 -18.44
CA VAL A 338 24.68 -0.43 -18.55
C VAL A 338 24.90 -1.61 -17.60
N ARG A 339 23.98 -1.83 -16.66
CA ARG A 339 24.07 -2.97 -15.74
C ARG A 339 23.80 -4.29 -16.47
N PRO A 340 24.43 -5.42 -16.07
CA PRO A 340 24.26 -6.71 -16.73
C PRO A 340 22.79 -7.15 -16.87
N GLN A 341 21.98 -6.89 -15.84
CA GLN A 341 20.55 -7.18 -15.79
C GLN A 341 19.71 -6.47 -16.88
N HIS A 342 20.19 -5.32 -17.39
CA HIS A 342 19.49 -4.54 -18.41
C HIS A 342 20.00 -4.82 -19.82
N ARG A 343 21.25 -5.31 -19.94
CA ARG A 343 21.90 -5.60 -21.22
C ARG A 343 21.10 -6.58 -22.07
N ALA A 344 20.61 -7.67 -21.47
CA ALA A 344 19.85 -8.70 -22.20
C ALA A 344 18.55 -8.14 -22.83
N VAL A 345 17.87 -7.22 -22.13
CA VAL A 345 16.65 -6.58 -22.63
C VAL A 345 16.97 -5.60 -23.77
N LEU A 346 18.07 -4.85 -23.66
CA LEU A 346 18.53 -3.92 -24.68
C LEU A 346 19.03 -4.62 -25.95
N GLU A 347 19.70 -5.77 -25.81
CA GLU A 347 20.12 -6.64 -26.92
C GLU A 347 18.92 -7.25 -27.65
N GLN A 348 17.98 -7.86 -26.92
CA GLN A 348 16.81 -8.50 -27.53
C GLN A 348 15.88 -7.54 -28.28
N LEU A 349 15.87 -6.27 -27.88
CA LEU A 349 15.01 -5.23 -28.46
C LEU A 349 15.76 -4.35 -29.46
N GLY A 350 16.98 -4.71 -29.85
CA GLY A 350 17.75 -4.07 -30.91
C GLY A 350 18.24 -2.65 -30.57
N VAL A 351 18.27 -2.27 -29.29
CA VAL A 351 18.78 -0.97 -28.86
C VAL A 351 20.29 -0.86 -29.16
N LEU A 352 21.02 -1.97 -28.98
CA LEU A 352 22.45 -2.02 -29.28
C LEU A 352 22.74 -2.12 -30.79
N ASP A 353 21.83 -2.70 -31.56
CA ASP A 353 21.93 -2.78 -33.03
C ASP A 353 21.74 -1.40 -33.68
N GLY A 354 21.00 -0.51 -33.02
CA GLY A 354 20.80 0.87 -33.43
C GLY A 354 21.96 1.82 -33.12
N LEU A 355 23.05 1.33 -32.51
CA LEU A 355 24.29 2.09 -32.35
C LEU A 355 25.14 1.92 -33.60
N ALA A 356 25.72 3.01 -34.11
CA ALA A 356 26.55 3.01 -35.32
C ALA A 356 27.77 2.05 -35.25
N HIS A 357 28.19 1.63 -34.05
CA HIS A 357 29.27 0.67 -33.85
C HIS A 357 29.18 -0.06 -32.50
N GLU A 358 29.60 -1.33 -32.45
CA GLU A 358 29.74 -2.11 -31.20
C GLU A 358 30.66 -1.44 -30.16
N ARG A 359 31.51 -0.51 -30.61
CA ARG A 359 32.42 0.29 -29.77
C ARG A 359 31.77 1.50 -29.09
N HIS A 360 30.46 1.71 -29.21
CA HIS A 360 29.74 2.82 -28.57
C HIS A 360 29.07 2.45 -27.24
N LEU A 361 29.31 1.23 -26.74
CA LEU A 361 28.92 0.79 -25.40
C LEU A 361 30.15 0.72 -24.49
N PHE A 362 30.14 1.50 -23.41
CA PHE A 362 31.26 1.59 -22.46
C PHE A 362 30.88 1.09 -21.07
N ALA A 363 31.83 0.47 -20.39
CA ALA A 363 31.66 0.05 -19.00
C ALA A 363 31.62 1.27 -18.06
N THR A 364 32.43 2.29 -18.33
CA THR A 364 32.56 3.48 -17.49
C THR A 364 32.30 4.77 -18.27
N THR A 365 31.76 5.79 -17.59
CA THR A 365 31.47 7.11 -18.18
C THR A 365 32.75 7.85 -18.62
N PRO A 366 33.88 7.81 -17.88
CA PRO A 366 35.13 8.43 -18.35
C PRO A 366 35.65 7.88 -19.68
N GLU A 367 35.54 6.57 -19.91
CA GLU A 367 35.92 5.94 -21.20
C GLU A 367 35.04 6.46 -22.34
N ALA A 368 33.73 6.59 -22.10
CA ALA A 368 32.79 7.12 -23.09
C ALA A 368 33.09 8.58 -23.43
N ILE A 369 33.43 9.41 -22.44
CA ILE A 369 33.78 10.83 -22.64
C ILE A 369 35.10 10.95 -23.40
N ALA A 370 36.12 10.16 -23.06
CA ALA A 370 37.39 10.16 -23.80
C ALA A 370 37.19 9.77 -25.27
N HIS A 371 36.36 8.75 -25.53
CA HIS A 371 36.02 8.37 -26.89
C HIS A 371 35.22 9.46 -27.65
N ALA A 372 34.31 10.14 -26.95
CA ALA A 372 33.55 11.26 -27.51
C ALA A 372 34.47 12.39 -27.97
N ARG A 373 35.48 12.75 -27.17
CA ARG A 373 36.49 13.77 -27.49
C ARG A 373 37.30 13.39 -28.75
N ASP A 374 37.75 12.14 -28.84
CA ASP A 374 38.46 11.64 -30.03
C ASP A 374 37.58 11.67 -31.30
N HIS A 375 36.28 11.47 -31.14
CA HIS A 375 35.33 11.48 -32.25
C HIS A 375 35.03 12.91 -32.73
N ALA A 376 34.85 13.83 -31.80
CA ALA A 376 34.68 15.26 -32.07
C ALA A 376 35.93 15.86 -32.74
N ALA A 377 37.13 15.51 -32.27
CA ALA A 377 38.39 15.99 -32.84
C ALA A 377 38.63 15.51 -34.29
N ARG A 378 38.33 14.24 -34.59
CA ARG A 378 38.51 13.66 -35.93
C ARG A 378 37.61 14.26 -37.00
N THR A 379 36.41 14.69 -36.62
CA THR A 379 35.42 15.30 -37.53
C THR A 379 35.58 16.82 -37.65
N ALA A 380 36.43 17.45 -36.86
CA ALA A 380 36.75 18.88 -36.99
C ALA A 380 37.89 19.16 -37.99
N HIS A 381 38.63 18.14 -38.44
CA HIS A 381 39.82 18.25 -39.31
C HIS A 381 39.61 17.68 -40.73
N GLY A 382 38.37 17.33 -41.10
CA GLY A 382 37.97 16.96 -42.45
C GLY A 382 36.83 17.85 -42.92
#